data_AF-A0A0C4DQ68-F1
#
_entry.id   AF-A0A0C4DQ68-F1
#
_cell.length_a   1.000
_cell.length_b   1.000
_cell.length_c   1.000
_cell.angle_alpha   90.00
_cell.angle_beta   90.00
_cell.angle_gamma   90.00
#
_symmetry.space_group_name_H-M   'P 1'
#
loop_
_entity.id
_entity.type
_entity.pdbx_description
1 polymer ?
#
loop_
_entity_poly.entity_id
_entity_poly.type
_entity_poly.pdbx_seq_one_letter_code
_entity_poly.pdbx_strand_id
1 'polypeptide(L)'
;MKHFLPTVNKAKKPKFDLHLRIYDLNNVPLVSGVSQVKWYLPHSIHGEHRGRTEKRPIANHKVEYDFGRIVPLRIHIDRNNNLDECPIEFEVAQEFGPGEDRVVLGKVTLNLSEWRF
;
A
#
# COMPACT_ATOMS: atom_id res chain seq x y z
N MET A 1 -19.74 -2.45 48.58
CA MET A 1 -18.50 -2.08 47.85
C MET A 1 -18.86 -2.05 46.37
N LYS A 2 -18.72 -0.89 45.69
CA LYS A 2 -19.01 -0.78 44.26
C LYS A 2 -17.81 -1.34 43.50
N HIS A 3 -17.99 -2.48 42.84
CA HIS A 3 -16.99 -3.01 41.93
C HIS A 3 -16.81 -2.02 40.77
N PHE A 4 -15.66 -1.35 40.73
CA PHE A 4 -15.21 -0.65 39.55
C PHE A 4 -14.89 -1.70 38.49
N LEU A 5 -15.84 -1.96 37.59
CA LEU A 5 -15.51 -2.63 36.35
C LEU A 5 -14.52 -1.72 35.60
N PRO A 6 -13.33 -2.21 35.23
CA PRO A 6 -12.45 -1.41 34.40
C PRO A 6 -13.22 -1.05 33.13
N THR A 7 -13.34 0.24 32.86
CA THR A 7 -13.85 0.79 31.61
C THR A 7 -13.21 0.01 30.47
N VAL A 8 -14.03 -0.79 29.77
CA VAL A 8 -13.61 -1.52 28.58
C VAL A 8 -12.94 -0.50 27.66
N ASN A 9 -11.62 -0.60 27.49
CA ASN A 9 -10.84 0.28 26.63
C ASN A 9 -11.31 0.03 25.19
N LYS A 10 -12.32 0.80 24.75
CA LYS A 10 -13.22 0.49 23.64
C LYS A 10 -12.62 0.76 22.24
N ALA A 11 -11.33 1.04 22.13
CA ALA A 11 -10.69 1.21 20.82
C ALA A 11 -9.22 0.75 20.78
N LYS A 12 -8.95 -0.53 21.04
CA LYS A 12 -7.61 -1.12 20.80
C LYS A 12 -7.22 -1.24 19.31
N LYS A 13 -8.18 -1.02 18.39
CA LYS A 13 -7.99 -1.08 16.94
C LYS A 13 -8.81 0.01 16.24
N PRO A 14 -8.36 1.29 16.26
CA PRO A 14 -8.97 2.35 15.46
C PRO A 14 -9.16 1.94 13.99
N LYS A 15 -10.22 2.46 13.37
CA LYS A 15 -10.51 2.28 11.94
C LYS A 15 -9.95 3.48 11.17
N PHE A 16 -9.34 3.20 10.04
CA PHE A 16 -8.83 4.20 9.11
C PHE A 16 -9.30 3.88 7.71
N ASP A 17 -9.41 4.90 6.88
CA ASP A 17 -9.53 4.75 5.43
C ASP A 17 -8.21 5.20 4.80
N LEU A 18 -7.47 4.26 4.22
CA LEU A 18 -6.29 4.57 3.43
C LEU A 18 -6.75 5.03 2.04
N HIS A 19 -6.55 6.30 1.75
CA HIS A 19 -6.71 6.87 0.42
C HIS A 19 -5.43 6.63 -0.39
N LEU A 20 -5.30 5.43 -0.97
CA LEU A 20 -4.14 5.07 -1.78
C LEU A 20 -4.22 5.71 -3.16
N ARG A 21 -3.24 6.53 -3.51
CA ARG A 21 -3.04 7.09 -4.85
C ARG A 21 -1.65 6.78 -5.37
N ILE A 22 -1.55 6.26 -6.58
CA ILE A 22 -0.29 6.06 -7.29
C ILE A 22 -0.37 6.91 -8.56
N TYR A 23 0.40 8.00 -8.58
CA TYR A 23 0.34 9.01 -9.63
C TYR A 23 1.17 8.58 -10.84
N ASP A 24 2.49 8.55 -10.67
CA ASP A 24 3.42 8.25 -11.73
C ASP A 24 4.71 7.57 -11.25
N LEU A 25 5.44 7.04 -12.21
CA LEU A 25 6.82 6.59 -12.07
C LEU A 25 7.67 7.41 -13.02
N ASN A 26 8.78 7.98 -12.54
CA ASN A 26 9.73 8.75 -13.33
C ASN A 26 11.10 8.05 -13.40
N ASN A 27 11.97 8.53 -14.29
CA ASN A 27 13.33 8.03 -14.48
C ASN A 27 13.37 6.54 -14.84
N VAL A 28 12.39 6.06 -15.61
CA VAL A 28 12.38 4.67 -16.09
C VAL A 28 13.54 4.47 -17.06
N PRO A 29 14.50 3.56 -16.79
CA PRO A 29 15.72 3.45 -17.59
C PRO A 29 15.45 3.09 -19.05
N LEU A 30 14.48 2.20 -19.29
CA LEU A 30 14.15 1.68 -20.61
C LEU A 30 12.75 2.11 -21.01
N VAL A 31 12.65 2.94 -22.05
CA VAL A 31 11.38 3.49 -22.58
C VAL A 31 10.75 2.52 -23.59
N SER A 32 10.38 1.33 -23.13
CA SER A 32 9.67 0.34 -23.93
C SER A 32 8.76 -0.53 -23.07
N GLY A 33 7.74 -1.14 -23.67
CA GLY A 33 6.81 -2.00 -22.94
C GLY A 33 5.84 -1.25 -22.02
N VAL A 34 5.33 -1.95 -21.02
CA VAL A 34 4.34 -1.44 -20.06
C VAL A 34 4.81 -1.63 -18.63
N SER A 35 4.34 -0.79 -17.72
CA SER A 35 4.59 -0.93 -16.29
C SER A 35 3.30 -1.13 -15.50
N GLN A 36 3.42 -1.84 -14.38
CA GLN A 36 2.38 -2.05 -13.39
C GLN A 36 2.99 -1.97 -11.98
N VAL A 37 2.26 -1.38 -11.05
CA VAL A 37 2.59 -1.43 -9.63
C VAL A 37 1.66 -2.43 -8.95
N LYS A 38 2.23 -3.43 -8.28
CA LYS A 38 1.51 -4.31 -7.35
C LYS A 38 1.67 -3.76 -5.94
N TRP A 39 0.65 -3.88 -5.11
CA TRP A 39 0.72 -3.45 -3.72
C TRP A 39 -0.03 -4.40 -2.79
N TYR A 40 0.41 -4.50 -1.55
CA TYR A 40 -0.24 -5.31 -0.51
C TYR A 40 0.15 -4.88 0.91
N LEU A 41 -0.73 -5.15 1.87
CA LEU A 41 -0.43 -5.13 3.30
C LEU A 41 0.03 -6.53 3.73
N PRO A 42 1.31 -6.76 4.06
CA PRO A 42 1.86 -8.11 4.30
C PRO A 42 1.24 -8.82 5.51
N HIS A 43 0.74 -8.06 6.50
CA HIS A 43 0.09 -8.63 7.69
C HIS A 43 -1.42 -8.84 7.52
N SER A 44 -1.93 -8.72 6.30
CA SER A 44 -3.34 -8.91 6.00
C SER A 44 -3.59 -10.11 5.11
N ILE A 45 -4.61 -10.90 5.49
CA ILE A 45 -5.15 -11.99 4.67
C ILE A 45 -6.31 -11.54 3.76
N HIS A 46 -6.83 -10.33 3.97
CA HIS A 46 -7.97 -9.77 3.26
C HIS A 46 -7.64 -9.47 1.78
N GLY A 47 -8.56 -9.82 0.88
CA GLY A 47 -8.38 -9.65 -0.56
C GLY A 47 -8.34 -8.17 -0.99
N GLU A 48 -9.04 -7.30 -0.27
CA GLU A 48 -9.08 -5.87 -0.48
C GLU A 48 -7.79 -5.15 -0.08
N HIS A 49 -6.97 -5.77 0.77
CA HIS A 49 -5.68 -5.23 1.24
C HIS A 49 -4.52 -5.56 0.30
N ARG A 50 -4.84 -5.91 -0.94
CA ARG A 50 -3.90 -6.13 -2.03
C ARG A 50 -4.51 -5.70 -3.34
N GLY A 51 -3.66 -5.36 -4.30
CA GLY A 51 -4.09 -4.93 -5.61
C GLY A 51 -2.95 -4.66 -6.56
N ARG A 52 -3.31 -4.15 -7.72
CA ARG A 52 -2.38 -3.71 -8.75
C ARG A 52 -3.01 -2.59 -9.57
N THR A 53 -2.18 -1.73 -10.13
CA THR A 53 -2.61 -0.76 -11.15
C THR A 53 -2.95 -1.49 -12.44
N GLU A 54 -3.60 -0.79 -13.37
CA GLU A 54 -3.58 -1.22 -14.77
C GLU A 54 -2.14 -1.21 -15.32
N LYS A 55 -1.90 -1.97 -16.39
CA LYS A 55 -0.65 -1.90 -17.14
C LYS A 55 -0.69 -0.64 -17.99
N ARG A 56 0.31 0.22 -17.85
CA ARG A 56 0.38 1.52 -18.54
C ARG A 56 1.65 1.61 -19.37
N PRO A 57 1.59 2.17 -20.59
CA PRO A 57 2.76 2.29 -21.44
C PRO A 57 3.80 3.22 -20.81
N ILE A 58 5.07 2.92 -21.04
CA ILE A 58 6.18 3.80 -20.66
C ILE A 58 6.44 4.77 -21.82
N ALA A 59 6.38 6.06 -21.56
CA ALA A 59 6.64 7.12 -22.53
C ALA A 59 7.46 8.23 -21.87
N ASN A 60 8.46 8.77 -22.59
CA ASN A 60 9.31 9.86 -22.08
C ASN A 60 9.93 9.56 -20.69
N HIS A 61 10.42 8.33 -20.48
CA HIS A 61 10.95 7.86 -19.18
C HIS A 61 9.96 7.96 -18.00
N LYS A 62 8.67 8.06 -18.30
CA LYS A 62 7.58 8.21 -17.33
C LYS A 62 6.47 7.18 -17.57
N VAL A 63 5.73 6.87 -16.51
CA VAL A 63 4.46 6.14 -16.57
C VAL A 63 3.44 6.89 -15.73
N GLU A 64 2.25 7.14 -16.26
CA GLU A 64 1.14 7.71 -15.50
C GLU A 64 0.11 6.61 -15.20
N TYR A 65 -0.08 6.31 -13.91
CA TYR A 65 -0.98 5.25 -13.47
C TYR A 65 -2.40 5.74 -13.22
N ASP A 66 -2.56 6.98 -12.73
CA ASP A 66 -3.85 7.55 -12.32
C ASP A 66 -4.67 6.59 -11.44
N PHE A 67 -3.99 5.88 -10.54
CA PHE A 67 -4.60 4.85 -9.72
C PHE A 67 -5.09 5.45 -8.40
N GLY A 68 -6.34 5.18 -8.07
CA GLY A 68 -6.95 5.56 -6.79
C GLY A 68 -7.76 4.41 -6.18
N ARG A 69 -7.58 4.16 -4.88
CA ARG A 69 -8.40 3.22 -4.13
C ARG A 69 -8.52 3.64 -2.67
N ILE A 70 -9.72 3.50 -2.11
CA ILE A 70 -9.94 3.62 -0.65
C ILE A 70 -9.87 2.20 -0.07
N VAL A 71 -9.02 2.01 0.93
CA VAL A 71 -8.79 0.72 1.60
C VAL A 71 -9.09 0.89 3.09
N PRO A 72 -10.22 0.37 3.58
CA PRO A 72 -10.53 0.39 5.01
C PRO A 72 -9.55 -0.51 5.76
N LEU A 73 -8.95 -0.03 6.84
CA LEU A 73 -8.01 -0.80 7.64
C LEU A 73 -8.15 -0.53 9.13
N ARG A 74 -7.61 -1.44 9.95
CA ARG A 74 -7.58 -1.29 11.41
C ARG A 74 -6.16 -1.49 11.90
N ILE A 75 -5.59 -0.46 12.50
CA ILE A 75 -4.27 -0.53 13.13
C ILE A 75 -4.47 -0.66 14.63
N HIS A 76 -3.69 -1.54 15.25
CA HIS A 76 -3.72 -1.73 16.70
C HIS A 76 -3.06 -0.56 17.43
N ILE A 77 -3.52 -0.29 18.65
CA ILE A 77 -2.82 0.61 19.57
C ILE A 77 -2.04 -0.26 20.57
N ASP A 78 -0.74 0.00 20.68
CA ASP A 78 0.17 -0.65 21.61
C ASP A 78 -0.07 -0.21 23.07
N ARG A 79 0.74 -0.71 24.01
CA ARG A 79 0.61 -0.34 25.43
C ARG A 79 1.06 1.09 25.73
N ASN A 80 1.83 1.70 24.83
CA ASN A 80 2.37 3.06 24.94
C ASN A 80 1.49 4.10 24.23
N ASN A 81 0.27 3.71 23.80
CA ASN A 81 -0.65 4.53 23.01
C ASN A 81 -0.12 4.94 21.62
N ASN A 82 0.82 4.18 21.06
CA ASN A 82 1.26 4.31 19.67
C ASN A 82 0.51 3.33 18.77
N LEU A 83 0.45 3.64 17.48
CA LEU A 83 -0.06 2.70 16.49
C LEU A 83 1.01 1.63 16.21
N ASP A 84 0.60 0.36 16.24
CA ASP A 84 1.44 -0.76 15.82
C ASP A 84 1.91 -0.56 14.37
N GLU A 85 3.10 -1.08 14.06
CA GLU A 85 3.66 -1.03 12.71
C GLU A 85 2.67 -1.60 11.68
N CYS A 86 2.45 -0.84 10.61
CA CYS A 86 1.51 -1.19 9.56
C CYS A 86 2.17 -0.96 8.19
N PRO A 87 3.06 -1.86 7.77
CA PRO A 87 3.74 -1.73 6.49
C PRO A 87 2.76 -1.92 5.34
N ILE A 88 2.97 -1.17 4.27
CA ILE A 88 2.42 -1.39 2.94
C ILE A 88 3.58 -1.54 1.96
N GLU A 89 3.53 -2.57 1.12
CA GLU A 89 4.59 -2.89 0.16
C GLU A 89 4.11 -2.65 -1.26
N PHE A 90 5.01 -2.13 -2.10
CA PHE A 90 4.81 -1.88 -3.51
C PHE A 90 5.92 -2.56 -4.31
N GLU A 91 5.55 -3.26 -5.37
CA GLU A 91 6.48 -3.81 -6.37
C GLU A 91 6.18 -3.18 -7.73
N VAL A 92 7.14 -2.43 -8.25
CA VAL A 92 7.07 -1.80 -9.56
C VAL A 92 7.72 -2.73 -10.56
N ALA A 93 6.98 -3.14 -11.59
CA ALA A 93 7.48 -4.02 -12.64
C ALA A 93 7.26 -3.43 -14.03
N GLN A 94 8.11 -3.83 -14.96
CA GLN A 94 8.05 -3.54 -16.38
C GLN A 94 7.94 -4.86 -17.15
N GLU A 95 7.15 -4.86 -18.22
CA GLU A 95 6.92 -6.02 -19.08
C GLU A 95 7.12 -5.65 -20.56
N PHE A 96 7.83 -6.50 -21.29
CA PHE A 96 8.23 -6.30 -22.68
C PHE A 96 7.47 -7.25 -23.62
N GLY A 97 6.15 -7.06 -23.76
CA GLY A 97 5.31 -7.83 -24.67
C GLY A 97 4.49 -8.95 -24.02
N PRO A 98 3.77 -9.78 -24.82
CA PRO A 98 2.95 -10.86 -24.31
C PRO A 98 3.80 -12.05 -23.88
N GLY A 99 4.21 -12.11 -22.61
CA GLY A 99 5.02 -13.22 -22.09
C GLY A 99 5.58 -13.02 -20.68
N GLU A 100 6.63 -13.78 -20.35
CA GLU A 100 7.34 -13.78 -19.06
C GLU A 100 8.48 -12.76 -18.97
N ASP A 101 8.69 -11.94 -20.01
CA ASP A 101 9.72 -10.89 -20.03
C ASP A 101 9.31 -9.73 -19.11
N ARG A 102 9.39 -10.00 -17.80
CA ARG A 102 9.02 -9.13 -16.70
C ARG A 102 10.25 -8.86 -15.85
N VAL A 103 10.54 -7.58 -15.67
CA VAL A 103 11.62 -7.11 -14.79
C VAL A 103 11.02 -6.32 -13.65
N VAL A 104 11.48 -6.58 -12.42
CA VAL A 104 11.15 -5.74 -11.26
C VAL A 104 12.09 -4.54 -11.27
N LEU A 105 11.52 -3.34 -11.39
CA LEU A 105 12.26 -2.08 -11.37
C LEU A 105 12.64 -1.67 -9.94
N GLY A 106 11.80 -2.03 -8.97
CA GLY A 106 12.05 -1.72 -7.58
C GLY A 106 10.93 -2.13 -6.65
N LYS A 107 11.21 -2.04 -5.35
CA LYS A 107 10.26 -2.26 -4.26
C LYS A 107 10.30 -1.07 -3.31
N VAL A 108 9.13 -0.67 -2.82
CA VAL A 108 8.98 0.40 -1.83
C VAL A 108 8.15 -0.13 -0.68
N THR A 109 8.61 0.10 0.54
CA THR A 109 7.87 -0.22 1.76
C THR A 109 7.65 1.06 2.55
N LEU A 110 6.41 1.33 2.95
CA LEU A 110 6.04 2.47 3.77
C LEU A 110 5.34 1.97 5.02
N ASN A 111 5.66 2.55 6.19
CA ASN A 111 4.93 2.27 7.41
C ASN A 111 3.78 3.27 7.59
N LEU A 112 2.54 2.79 7.54
CA LEU A 112 1.34 3.61 7.67
C LEU A 112 1.15 4.16 9.09
N SER A 113 1.79 3.57 10.10
CA SER A 113 1.67 4.04 11.49
C SER A 113 2.50 5.27 11.81
N GLU A 114 3.45 5.65 10.94
CA GLU A 114 4.31 6.83 11.09
C GLU A 114 3.62 8.14 10.69
N TRP A 115 2.57 8.06 9.89
CA TRP A 115 1.84 9.24 9.44
C TRP A 115 0.88 9.70 10.53
N ARG A 116 1.12 10.90 11.05
CA ARG A 116 0.21 11.54 12.01
C ARG A 116 -1.02 12.07 11.27
N PHE A 117 -2.20 11.67 11.76
CA PHE A 117 -3.51 12.14 11.32
C PHE A 117 -3.87 13.47 11.99
#